data_AF-A0A351YWR3-F1
#
_entry.id   AF-A0A351YWR3-F1
#
_cell.length_a   1.000
_cell.length_b   1.000
_cell.length_c   1.000
_cell.angle_alpha   90.00
_cell.angle_beta   90.00
_cell.angle_gamma   90.00
#
_symmetry.space_group_name_H-M   'P 1'
#
loop_
_entity.id
_entity.type
_entity.pdbx_description
1 polymer ?
#
loop_
_entity_poly.entity_id
_entity_poly.type
_entity_poly.pdbx_seq_one_letter_code
_entity_poly.pdbx_strand_id
1 'polypeptide(L)'
;MLNNLIIRAEKPADYKNTELMTMRSFWNKFGPGCSEHNMVRIIRESKDYIPQISRIAELDGKIVGAVFYTKAWIDDGSAKREVALLGPLSVEPTMEGNGIGGTLLVESIKLATKNGIAGIILAGEPGYYPKFGFELCSKYGITDAEGNSYDAYLCYPLTDVFKSCKGKFIESGDFAKIGDEKLLEEISKEFPDYRKVKVQEGFMQIFDEHLGRVESIQGEIYNVRYWELVIPANLSDNLQEKPYVGSDVQFCWNHKGGESKITKVLKNLLEE
;
A
#
# COMPACT_ATOMS: atom_id res chain seq x y z
N MET A 1 14.84 13.91 7.94
CA MET A 1 13.53 13.44 8.45
C MET A 1 12.54 14.56 8.24
N LEU A 2 11.30 14.25 7.86
CA LEU A 2 10.23 15.25 7.82
C LEU A 2 10.07 15.81 9.24
N ASN A 3 10.31 17.11 9.43
CA ASN A 3 10.07 17.75 10.72
C ASN A 3 8.57 17.58 11.07
N ASN A 4 8.26 17.33 12.34
CA ASN A 4 6.88 17.12 12.84
C ASN A 4 6.15 15.84 12.39
N LEU A 5 6.84 14.85 11.80
CA LEU A 5 6.22 13.54 11.58
C LEU A 5 6.00 12.83 12.92
N ILE A 6 4.75 12.52 13.25
CA ILE A 6 4.35 11.84 14.48
C ILE A 6 3.76 10.48 14.12
N ILE A 7 4.35 9.41 14.66
CA ILE A 7 3.76 8.07 14.60
C ILE A 7 2.96 7.84 15.88
N ARG A 8 1.67 7.55 15.74
CA ARG A 8 0.78 7.36 16.90
C ARG A 8 -0.33 6.36 16.62
N ALA A 9 -0.99 5.92 17.69
CA ALA A 9 -2.23 5.18 17.57
C ALA A 9 -3.32 6.07 16.94
N GLU A 10 -4.17 5.42 16.16
CA GLU A 10 -5.34 6.05 15.55
C GLU A 10 -6.42 6.32 16.60
N LYS A 11 -7.17 7.42 16.43
CA LYS A 11 -8.34 7.78 17.21
C LYS A 11 -9.57 7.82 16.29
N PRO A 12 -10.80 7.69 16.83
CA PRO A 12 -12.02 7.77 16.01
C PRO A 12 -12.13 9.04 15.15
N ALA A 13 -11.61 10.18 15.63
CA ALA A 13 -11.58 11.42 14.86
C ALA A 13 -10.69 11.37 13.61
N ASP A 14 -9.75 10.43 13.53
CA ASP A 14 -8.85 10.25 12.39
C ASP A 14 -9.47 9.38 11.28
N TYR A 15 -10.48 8.55 11.62
CA TYR A 15 -10.89 7.42 10.79
C TYR A 15 -11.19 7.79 9.34
N LYS A 16 -11.94 8.87 9.14
CA LYS A 16 -12.34 9.33 7.82
C LYS A 16 -11.15 9.82 6.99
N ASN A 17 -10.20 10.51 7.63
CA ASN A 17 -8.99 11.00 6.97
C ASN A 17 -8.04 9.86 6.65
N THR A 18 -7.91 8.87 7.54
CA THR A 18 -7.13 7.66 7.27
C THR A 18 -7.72 6.87 6.09
N GLU A 19 -9.04 6.66 6.07
CA GLU A 19 -9.71 5.97 4.97
C GLU A 19 -9.52 6.70 3.64
N LEU A 20 -9.68 8.04 3.62
CA LEU A 20 -9.46 8.85 2.42
C LEU A 20 -7.99 8.77 1.93
N MET A 21 -7.02 8.87 2.84
CA MET A 21 -5.60 8.73 2.49
C MET A 21 -5.28 7.33 1.97
N THR A 22 -5.83 6.28 2.60
CA THR A 22 -5.70 4.91 2.10
C THR A 22 -6.32 4.75 0.72
N MET A 23 -7.48 5.35 0.47
CA MET A 23 -8.11 5.35 -0.86
C MET A 23 -7.18 5.96 -1.91
N ARG A 24 -6.60 7.13 -1.60
CA ARG A 24 -5.64 7.80 -2.49
C ARG A 24 -4.37 6.96 -2.74
N SER A 25 -3.85 6.30 -1.71
CA SER A 25 -2.64 5.46 -1.78
C SER A 25 -2.77 4.25 -2.71
N PHE A 26 -3.98 3.72 -2.88
CA PHE A 26 -4.23 2.52 -3.67
C PHE A 26 -5.02 2.78 -4.96
N TRP A 27 -5.50 4.01 -5.19
CA TRP A 27 -6.34 4.34 -6.34
C TRP A 27 -5.65 4.01 -7.67
N ASN A 28 -6.32 3.19 -8.49
CA ASN A 28 -5.85 2.69 -9.79
C ASN A 28 -4.58 1.81 -9.74
N LYS A 29 -4.07 1.44 -8.57
CA LYS A 29 -2.76 0.75 -8.43
C LYS A 29 -2.80 -0.69 -8.93
N PHE A 30 -3.83 -1.44 -8.54
CA PHE A 30 -4.01 -2.86 -8.87
C PHE A 30 -5.12 -3.12 -9.91
N GLY A 31 -5.94 -2.11 -10.18
CA GLY A 31 -7.07 -2.12 -11.10
C GLY A 31 -7.85 -0.81 -10.97
N PRO A 32 -8.93 -0.60 -11.74
CA PRO A 32 -9.76 0.59 -11.63
C PRO A 32 -10.23 0.85 -10.19
N GLY A 33 -10.01 2.07 -9.68
CA GLY A 33 -10.37 2.40 -8.31
C GLY A 33 -9.53 1.65 -7.27
N CYS A 34 -10.12 1.37 -6.11
CA CYS A 34 -9.51 0.58 -5.04
C CYS A 34 -10.57 0.19 -3.99
N SER A 35 -10.27 -0.76 -3.10
CA SER A 35 -11.16 -1.16 -1.98
C SER A 35 -10.46 -1.15 -0.62
N GLU A 36 -9.17 -0.78 -0.58
CA GLU A 36 -8.31 -0.85 0.60
C GLU A 36 -8.77 0.09 1.73
N HIS A 37 -9.42 1.20 1.38
CA HIS A 37 -10.02 2.10 2.36
C HIS A 37 -11.22 1.47 3.08
N ASN A 38 -12.01 0.66 2.38
CA ASN A 38 -13.09 -0.12 2.98
C ASN A 38 -12.52 -1.23 3.87
N MET A 39 -11.42 -1.87 3.44
CA MET A 39 -10.70 -2.86 4.26
C MET A 39 -10.23 -2.25 5.58
N VAL A 40 -9.73 -1.01 5.61
CA VAL A 40 -9.38 -0.32 6.86
C VAL A 40 -10.58 -0.23 7.81
N ARG A 41 -11.77 0.11 7.30
CA ARG A 41 -13.00 0.15 8.11
C ARG A 41 -13.36 -1.24 8.65
N ILE A 42 -13.35 -2.27 7.80
CA ILE A 42 -13.61 -3.67 8.17
C ILE A 42 -12.63 -4.14 9.25
N ILE A 43 -11.34 -3.81 9.11
CA ILE A 43 -10.31 -4.15 10.09
C ILE A 43 -10.65 -3.55 11.45
N ARG A 44 -11.02 -2.27 11.54
CA ARG A 44 -11.33 -1.64 12.83
C ARG A 44 -12.49 -2.31 13.58
N GLU A 45 -13.45 -2.85 12.83
CA GLU A 45 -14.62 -3.56 13.37
C GLU A 45 -14.36 -5.05 13.62
N SER A 46 -13.23 -5.58 13.15
CA SER A 46 -12.88 -6.98 13.31
C SER A 46 -12.52 -7.31 14.75
N LYS A 47 -12.98 -8.48 15.22
CA LYS A 47 -12.53 -9.06 16.49
C LYS A 47 -11.03 -9.41 16.48
N ASP A 48 -10.46 -9.56 15.29
CA ASP A 48 -9.06 -9.94 15.08
C ASP A 48 -8.16 -8.72 14.91
N TYR A 49 -8.68 -7.50 15.01
CA TYR A 49 -7.88 -6.28 14.94
C TYR A 49 -6.81 -6.23 16.02
N ILE A 50 -5.59 -5.83 15.67
CA ILE A 50 -4.48 -5.60 16.60
C ILE A 50 -4.16 -4.09 16.70
N PRO A 51 -4.98 -3.30 17.43
CA PRO A 51 -4.77 -1.85 17.59
C PRO A 51 -3.46 -1.50 18.31
N GLN A 52 -2.91 -2.42 19.10
CA GLN A 52 -1.70 -2.18 19.90
C GLN A 52 -0.48 -1.93 19.02
N ILE A 53 -0.46 -2.45 17.79
CA ILE A 53 0.66 -2.33 16.84
C ILE A 53 0.31 -1.59 15.55
N SER A 54 -0.97 -1.33 15.30
CA SER A 54 -1.43 -0.51 14.17
C SER A 54 -1.17 0.97 14.42
N ARG A 55 -0.68 1.70 13.42
CA ARG A 55 -0.23 3.09 13.57
C ARG A 55 -0.65 3.94 12.39
N ILE A 56 -0.85 5.23 12.67
CA ILE A 56 -0.93 6.27 11.66
C ILE A 56 0.30 7.17 11.74
N ALA A 57 0.65 7.75 10.61
CA ALA A 57 1.63 8.80 10.48
C ALA A 57 0.89 10.12 10.27
N GLU A 58 1.07 11.05 11.20
CA GLU A 58 0.54 12.40 11.13
C GLU A 58 1.68 13.38 10.84
N LEU A 59 1.49 14.27 9.88
CA LEU A 59 2.40 15.36 9.57
C LEU A 59 1.61 16.66 9.55
N ASP A 60 2.00 17.62 10.39
CA ASP A 60 1.38 18.94 10.49
C ASP A 60 -0.16 18.88 10.60
N GLY A 61 -0.67 17.94 11.41
CA GLY A 61 -2.11 17.73 11.62
C GLY A 61 -2.82 16.91 10.55
N LYS A 62 -2.12 16.45 9.50
CA LYS A 62 -2.70 15.64 8.42
C LYS A 62 -2.24 14.20 8.49
N ILE A 63 -3.16 13.27 8.24
CA ILE A 63 -2.81 11.85 8.13
C ILE A 63 -2.14 11.63 6.76
N VAL A 64 -0.89 11.16 6.78
CA VAL A 64 -0.05 10.97 5.58
C VAL A 64 0.41 9.51 5.41
N GLY A 65 0.01 8.62 6.31
CA GLY A 65 0.26 7.20 6.19
C GLY A 65 -0.40 6.40 7.29
N ALA A 66 -0.56 5.10 7.08
CA ALA A 66 -1.11 4.19 8.07
C ALA A 66 -0.61 2.76 7.84
N VAL A 67 -0.54 1.99 8.92
CA VAL A 67 -0.28 0.55 8.90
C VAL A 67 -1.25 -0.15 9.84
N PHE A 68 -1.97 -1.13 9.32
CA PHE A 68 -2.95 -1.91 10.07
C PHE A 68 -2.55 -3.38 10.17
N TYR A 69 -3.01 -4.00 11.25
CA TYR A 69 -2.75 -5.40 11.54
C TYR A 69 -3.99 -6.12 12.04
N THR A 70 -4.17 -7.34 11.56
CA THR A 70 -5.11 -8.31 12.14
C THR A 70 -4.37 -9.55 12.63
N LYS A 71 -5.01 -10.34 13.47
CA LYS A 71 -4.57 -11.70 13.75
C LYS A 71 -4.77 -12.56 12.50
N ALA A 72 -3.87 -13.49 12.34
CA ALA A 72 -3.93 -14.56 11.36
C ALA A 72 -3.29 -15.82 11.97
N TRP A 73 -3.33 -16.93 11.24
CA TRP A 73 -2.86 -18.21 11.73
C TRP A 73 -2.03 -18.95 10.71
N ILE A 74 -1.03 -19.68 11.18
CA ILE A 74 -0.36 -20.73 10.41
C ILE A 74 -0.89 -22.07 10.93
N ASP A 75 -1.50 -22.86 10.03
CA ASP A 75 -2.12 -24.15 10.34
C ASP A 75 -1.37 -25.29 9.63
N ASP A 76 -0.75 -26.17 10.42
CA ASP A 76 -0.07 -27.38 9.91
C ASP A 76 -0.96 -28.64 9.94
N GLY A 77 -2.24 -28.49 10.29
CA GLY A 77 -3.21 -29.57 10.49
C GLY A 77 -3.19 -30.19 11.89
N SER A 78 -2.13 -29.97 12.67
CA SER A 78 -2.01 -30.42 14.06
C SER A 78 -2.18 -29.28 15.08
N ALA A 79 -1.73 -28.08 14.72
CA ALA A 79 -1.82 -26.90 15.55
C ALA A 79 -2.01 -25.63 14.70
N LYS A 80 -2.74 -24.67 15.29
CA LYS A 80 -2.86 -23.31 14.76
C LYS A 80 -2.00 -22.36 15.59
N ARG A 81 -1.09 -21.66 14.92
CA ARG A 81 -0.18 -20.69 15.55
C ARG A 81 -0.60 -19.28 15.15
N GLU A 82 -0.95 -18.46 16.14
CA GLU A 82 -1.32 -17.06 15.91
C GLU A 82 -0.09 -16.24 15.47
N VAL A 83 -0.29 -15.43 14.44
CA VAL A 83 0.66 -14.45 13.88
C VAL A 83 -0.09 -13.16 13.55
N ALA A 84 0.63 -12.10 13.19
CA ALA A 84 0.00 -10.86 12.73
C ALA A 84 0.05 -10.79 11.20
N LEU A 85 -1.08 -10.46 10.56
CA LEU A 85 -1.14 -10.05 9.17
C LEU A 85 -0.98 -8.54 9.09
N LEU A 86 -0.02 -8.06 8.30
CA LEU A 86 0.18 -6.65 8.00
C LEU A 86 -0.58 -6.30 6.72
N GLY A 87 -1.53 -5.39 6.81
CA GLY A 87 -2.22 -4.85 5.65
C GLY A 87 -3.47 -4.06 6.02
N PRO A 88 -3.72 -2.90 5.38
CA PRO A 88 -2.83 -2.26 4.41
C PRO A 88 -1.70 -1.48 5.09
N LEU A 89 -0.59 -1.28 4.36
CA LEU A 89 0.37 -0.20 4.57
C LEU A 89 0.10 0.87 3.50
N SER A 90 -0.34 2.04 3.92
CA SER A 90 -0.72 3.15 3.05
C SER A 90 0.17 4.35 3.30
N VAL A 91 0.51 5.08 2.24
CA VAL A 91 1.20 6.38 2.30
C VAL A 91 0.48 7.32 1.35
N GLU A 92 0.27 8.56 1.77
CA GLU A 92 -0.30 9.59 0.91
C GLU A 92 0.54 9.71 -0.37
N PRO A 93 -0.04 9.54 -1.58
CA PRO A 93 0.72 9.53 -2.84
C PRO A 93 1.61 10.75 -3.04
N THR A 94 1.14 11.94 -2.63
CA THR A 94 1.95 13.17 -2.73
C THR A 94 3.09 13.26 -1.71
N MET A 95 3.22 12.27 -0.83
CA MET A 95 4.23 12.16 0.22
C MET A 95 5.04 10.85 0.14
N GLU A 96 4.83 10.03 -0.88
CA GLU A 96 5.66 8.86 -1.17
C GLU A 96 7.14 9.25 -1.35
N GLY A 97 8.06 8.27 -1.30
CA GLY A 97 9.50 8.54 -1.40
C GLY A 97 10.15 9.28 -0.20
N ASN A 98 9.37 9.79 0.75
CA ASN A 98 9.86 10.51 1.94
C ASN A 98 10.14 9.63 3.18
N GLY A 99 10.04 8.30 3.04
CA GLY A 99 10.36 7.35 4.12
C GLY A 99 9.26 7.11 5.16
N ILE A 100 8.03 7.60 4.92
CA ILE A 100 6.88 7.45 5.84
C ILE A 100 6.54 5.96 6.06
N GLY A 101 6.36 5.19 4.98
CA GLY A 101 6.02 3.77 5.06
C GLY A 101 7.07 2.96 5.84
N GLY A 102 8.35 3.25 5.63
CA GLY A 102 9.43 2.61 6.39
C GLY A 102 9.42 2.99 7.88
N THR A 103 9.10 4.24 8.21
CA THR A 103 8.99 4.70 9.59
C THR A 103 7.82 4.00 10.31
N LEU A 104 6.68 3.85 9.63
CA LEU A 104 5.52 3.08 10.12
C LEU A 104 5.90 1.62 10.40
N LEU A 105 6.56 0.97 9.43
CA LEU A 105 7.01 -0.42 9.54
C LEU A 105 7.97 -0.64 10.72
N VAL A 106 8.98 0.21 10.86
CA VAL A 106 9.96 0.08 11.95
C VAL A 106 9.29 0.21 13.31
N GLU A 107 8.40 1.18 13.49
CA GLU A 107 7.69 1.37 14.75
C GLU A 107 6.72 0.22 15.03
N SER A 108 5.94 -0.24 14.05
CA SER A 108 5.01 -1.36 14.24
C SER A 108 5.70 -2.69 14.52
N ILE A 109 6.84 -2.99 13.90
CA ILE A 109 7.67 -4.17 14.20
C ILE A 109 8.20 -4.13 15.63
N LYS A 110 8.69 -2.97 16.08
CA LYS A 110 9.14 -2.77 17.47
C LYS A 110 8.00 -3.02 18.46
N LEU A 111 6.80 -2.52 18.15
CA LEU A 111 5.61 -2.74 18.97
C LEU A 111 5.16 -4.21 18.95
N ALA A 112 5.22 -4.88 17.81
CA ALA A 112 4.92 -6.30 17.70
C ALA A 112 5.85 -7.15 18.56
N THR A 113 7.15 -6.84 18.53
CA THR A 113 8.16 -7.44 19.41
C THR A 113 7.77 -7.26 20.89
N LYS A 114 7.44 -6.03 21.29
CA LYS A 114 7.07 -5.71 22.68
C LYS A 114 5.77 -6.39 23.14
N ASN A 115 4.84 -6.62 22.22
CA ASN A 115 3.56 -7.30 22.51
C ASN A 115 3.66 -8.82 22.39
N GLY A 116 4.84 -9.39 22.16
CA GLY A 116 5.05 -10.85 22.12
C GLY A 116 4.43 -11.52 20.90
N ILE A 117 4.23 -10.79 19.79
CA ILE A 117 3.74 -11.37 18.53
C ILE A 117 4.81 -12.30 17.96
N ALA A 118 4.42 -13.50 17.56
CA ALA A 118 5.35 -14.55 17.14
C ALA A 118 6.08 -14.19 15.83
N GLY A 119 5.37 -13.58 14.89
CA GLY A 119 5.88 -13.07 13.63
C GLY A 119 4.80 -12.31 12.86
N ILE A 120 5.22 -11.61 11.81
CA ILE A 120 4.35 -10.83 10.92
C ILE A 120 4.35 -11.50 9.54
N ILE A 121 3.21 -11.56 8.87
CA ILE A 121 3.08 -12.03 7.48
C ILE A 121 2.39 -10.92 6.66
N LEU A 122 2.71 -10.83 5.37
CA LEU A 122 2.02 -10.00 4.40
C LEU A 122 2.08 -10.58 3.00
N ALA A 123 1.16 -10.12 2.15
CA ALA A 123 1.28 -10.18 0.70
C ALA A 123 1.69 -8.80 0.19
N GLY A 124 2.83 -8.69 -0.50
CA GLY A 124 3.35 -7.40 -0.94
C GLY A 124 4.56 -7.51 -1.85
N GLU A 125 5.17 -6.37 -2.16
CA GLU A 125 6.20 -6.31 -3.20
C GLU A 125 7.53 -6.96 -2.77
N PRO A 126 8.03 -7.97 -3.50
CA PRO A 126 9.27 -8.68 -3.17
C PRO A 126 10.51 -7.79 -3.09
N GLY A 127 10.53 -6.64 -3.78
CA GLY A 127 11.65 -5.69 -3.72
C GLY A 127 11.63 -4.71 -2.54
N TYR A 128 10.48 -4.51 -1.88
CA TYR A 128 10.33 -3.46 -0.86
C TYR A 128 10.59 -3.96 0.57
N TYR A 129 9.84 -4.97 1.01
CA TYR A 129 9.85 -5.42 2.40
C TYR A 129 11.15 -6.11 2.85
N PRO A 130 11.92 -6.81 1.98
CA PRO A 130 13.21 -7.37 2.40
C PRO A 130 14.23 -6.33 2.86
N LYS A 131 14.10 -5.06 2.44
CA LYS A 131 14.90 -3.94 2.95
C LYS A 131 14.73 -3.71 4.46
N PHE A 132 13.63 -4.20 5.04
CA PHE A 132 13.31 -4.13 6.46
C PHE A 132 13.56 -5.45 7.20
N GLY A 133 14.07 -6.48 6.52
CA GLY A 133 14.34 -7.80 7.10
C GLY A 133 13.19 -8.81 6.98
N PHE A 134 12.19 -8.54 6.12
CA PHE A 134 11.23 -9.58 5.74
C PHE A 134 11.89 -10.63 4.85
N GLU A 135 11.44 -11.87 4.98
CA GLU A 135 11.93 -13.05 4.26
C GLU A 135 10.77 -13.72 3.53
N LEU A 136 11.06 -14.52 2.50
CA LEU A 136 10.02 -15.31 1.81
C LEU A 136 9.36 -16.31 2.77
N CYS A 137 8.02 -16.35 2.80
CA CYS A 137 7.26 -17.37 3.52
C CYS A 137 7.64 -18.80 3.09
N SER A 138 8.01 -18.98 1.83
CA SER A 138 8.45 -20.26 1.26
C SER A 138 9.66 -20.86 1.99
N LYS A 139 10.54 -20.04 2.57
CA LYS A 139 11.69 -20.49 3.38
C LYS A 139 11.25 -21.28 4.62
N TYR A 140 10.05 -21.02 5.12
CA TYR A 140 9.47 -21.65 6.30
C TYR A 140 8.42 -22.72 5.95
N GLY A 141 8.20 -23.00 4.66
CA GLY A 141 7.13 -23.89 4.21
C GLY A 141 5.74 -23.35 4.55
N ILE A 142 5.58 -22.02 4.55
CA ILE A 142 4.29 -21.35 4.72
C ILE A 142 3.70 -21.07 3.33
N THR A 143 2.46 -21.49 3.12
CA THR A 143 1.71 -21.36 1.86
C THR A 143 0.45 -20.52 2.06
N ASP A 144 -0.27 -20.20 1.00
CA ASP A 144 -1.68 -19.77 1.10
C ASP A 144 -2.59 -20.92 1.60
N ALA A 145 -3.90 -20.67 1.64
CA ALA A 145 -4.90 -21.63 2.09
C ALA A 145 -5.04 -22.83 1.13
N GLU A 146 -4.72 -22.63 -0.16
CA GLU A 146 -4.77 -23.63 -1.22
C GLU A 146 -3.49 -24.49 -1.31
N GLY A 147 -2.40 -24.06 -0.68
CA GLY A 147 -1.10 -24.73 -0.71
C GLY A 147 -0.09 -24.15 -1.71
N ASN A 148 -0.38 -23.01 -2.31
CA ASN A 148 0.53 -22.32 -3.22
C ASN A 148 1.50 -21.41 -2.47
N SER A 149 2.63 -21.13 -3.13
CA SER A 149 3.65 -20.20 -2.64
C SER A 149 3.93 -19.17 -3.71
N TYR A 150 4.02 -17.90 -3.29
CA TYR A 150 4.31 -16.77 -4.17
C TYR A 150 5.42 -15.92 -3.57
N ASP A 151 6.25 -15.30 -4.40
CA ASP A 151 7.33 -14.40 -3.93
C ASP A 151 6.79 -13.17 -3.19
N ALA A 152 5.52 -12.82 -3.45
CA ALA A 152 4.83 -11.75 -2.74
C ALA A 152 4.49 -12.09 -1.28
N TYR A 153 4.51 -13.38 -0.88
CA TYR A 153 4.22 -13.79 0.49
C TYR A 153 5.50 -13.70 1.33
N LEU A 154 5.52 -12.70 2.21
CA LEU A 154 6.67 -12.33 3.00
C LEU A 154 6.35 -12.42 4.49
N CYS A 155 7.36 -12.74 5.29
CA CYS A 155 7.25 -12.86 6.73
C CYS A 155 8.40 -12.19 7.46
N TYR A 156 8.13 -11.73 8.68
CA TYR A 156 9.11 -11.21 9.61
C TYR A 156 9.09 -12.07 10.89
N PRO A 157 10.06 -12.99 11.06
CA PRO A 157 10.13 -13.85 12.24
C PRO A 157 10.55 -13.04 13.47
N LEU A 158 9.67 -12.90 14.47
CA LEU A 158 9.97 -12.18 15.72
C LEU A 158 10.47 -13.08 16.85
N THR A 159 10.13 -14.37 16.78
CA THR A 159 10.43 -15.36 17.83
C THR A 159 10.92 -16.66 17.20
N ASP A 160 11.63 -17.48 17.99
CA ASP A 160 12.01 -18.83 17.55
C ASP A 160 10.79 -19.75 17.34
N VAL A 161 9.67 -19.46 18.02
CA VAL A 161 8.40 -20.15 17.80
C VAL A 161 7.96 -20.02 16.35
N PHE A 162 8.06 -18.83 15.75
CA PHE A 162 7.71 -18.62 14.35
C PHE A 162 8.62 -19.38 13.39
N LYS A 163 9.93 -19.45 13.68
CA LYS A 163 10.88 -20.18 12.81
C LYS A 163 10.58 -21.68 12.71
N SER A 164 9.85 -22.23 13.69
CA SER A 164 9.37 -23.61 13.68
C SER A 164 8.00 -23.81 13.02
N CYS A 165 7.31 -22.72 12.66
CA CYS A 165 6.01 -22.77 12.00
C CYS A 165 6.16 -23.15 10.52
N LYS A 166 5.18 -23.91 10.04
CA LYS A 166 5.00 -24.32 8.64
C LYS A 166 3.51 -24.57 8.40
N GLY A 167 3.06 -24.61 7.16
CA GLY A 167 1.67 -24.93 6.82
C GLY A 167 0.92 -23.76 6.19
N LYS A 168 -0.40 -23.83 6.24
CA LYS A 168 -1.29 -22.92 5.52
C LYS A 168 -1.47 -21.63 6.29
N PHE A 169 -1.27 -20.50 5.62
CA PHE A 169 -1.61 -19.19 6.12
C PHE A 169 -3.12 -18.96 6.01
N ILE A 170 -3.75 -18.65 7.14
CA ILE A 170 -5.19 -18.45 7.26
C ILE A 170 -5.43 -17.05 7.83
N GLU A 171 -6.15 -16.22 7.08
CA GLU A 171 -6.49 -14.86 7.46
C GLU A 171 -7.72 -14.82 8.38
N SER A 172 -8.05 -13.62 8.89
CA SER A 172 -9.31 -13.42 9.60
C SER A 172 -10.49 -13.69 8.67
N GLY A 173 -11.49 -14.42 9.18
CA GLY A 173 -12.75 -14.62 8.45
C GLY A 173 -13.51 -13.32 8.17
N ASP A 174 -13.22 -12.23 8.89
CA ASP A 174 -13.82 -10.92 8.61
C ASP A 174 -13.43 -10.35 7.24
N PHE A 175 -12.34 -10.84 6.63
CA PHE A 175 -11.94 -10.41 5.28
C PHE A 175 -12.91 -10.89 4.20
N ALA A 176 -13.78 -11.87 4.49
CA ALA A 176 -14.88 -12.22 3.59
C ALA A 176 -15.83 -11.03 3.31
N LYS A 177 -15.90 -10.05 4.23
CA LYS A 177 -16.69 -8.81 4.04
C LYS A 177 -16.16 -7.93 2.90
N ILE A 178 -14.90 -8.09 2.50
CA ILE A 178 -14.32 -7.39 1.35
C ILE A 178 -14.99 -7.87 0.04
N GLY A 179 -15.61 -9.05 0.03
CA GLY A 179 -16.41 -9.54 -1.09
C GLY A 179 -17.86 -9.04 -1.13
N ASP A 180 -18.32 -8.26 -0.15
CA ASP A 180 -19.68 -7.72 -0.13
C ASP A 180 -19.75 -6.40 -0.91
N GLU A 181 -19.96 -6.50 -2.23
CA GLU A 181 -20.00 -5.37 -3.15
C GLU A 181 -20.97 -4.26 -2.69
N LYS A 182 -22.14 -4.62 -2.14
CA LYS A 182 -23.13 -3.63 -1.69
C LYS A 182 -22.63 -2.85 -0.49
N LEU A 183 -22.02 -3.52 0.48
CA LEU A 183 -21.41 -2.85 1.63
C LEU A 183 -20.31 -1.88 1.17
N LEU A 184 -19.45 -2.32 0.25
CA LEU A 184 -18.37 -1.50 -0.27
C LEU A 184 -18.87 -0.29 -1.06
N GLU A 185 -19.91 -0.45 -1.87
CA GLU A 185 -20.56 0.64 -2.60
C GLU A 185 -21.15 1.69 -1.66
N GLU A 186 -21.83 1.28 -0.58
CA GLU A 186 -22.38 2.22 0.40
C GLU A 186 -21.29 3.02 1.12
N ILE A 187 -20.20 2.36 1.54
CA ILE A 187 -19.06 3.06 2.18
C ILE A 187 -18.42 4.05 1.18
N SER A 188 -18.26 3.64 -0.08
CA SER A 188 -17.59 4.44 -1.11
C SER A 188 -18.33 5.74 -1.43
N LYS A 189 -19.67 5.79 -1.25
CA LYS A 189 -20.46 7.04 -1.43
C LYS A 189 -20.06 8.17 -0.49
N GLU A 190 -19.41 7.86 0.62
CA GLU A 190 -18.95 8.87 1.56
C GLU A 190 -17.62 9.54 1.14
N PHE A 191 -17.02 9.15 0.01
CA PHE A 191 -15.71 9.60 -0.44
C PHE A 191 -15.77 10.30 -1.81
N PRO A 192 -14.77 11.13 -2.15
CA PRO A 192 -14.68 11.72 -3.47
C PRO A 192 -14.59 10.66 -4.56
N ASP A 193 -15.21 10.94 -5.70
CA ASP A 193 -15.02 10.14 -6.91
C ASP A 193 -13.76 10.61 -7.65
N TYR A 194 -12.98 9.64 -8.12
CA TYR A 194 -11.75 9.87 -8.89
C TYR A 194 -11.82 9.08 -10.19
N ARG A 195 -11.17 9.58 -11.24
CA ARG A 195 -11.15 8.89 -12.54
C ARG A 195 -10.62 7.46 -12.37
N LYS A 196 -11.43 6.47 -12.72
CA LYS A 196 -11.08 5.06 -12.74
C LYS A 196 -10.46 4.70 -14.07
N VAL A 197 -9.29 4.08 -14.04
CA VAL A 197 -8.60 3.64 -15.25
C VAL A 197 -7.87 2.32 -15.02
N LYS A 198 -7.58 1.61 -16.11
CA LYS A 198 -6.70 0.43 -16.12
C LYS A 198 -5.76 0.43 -17.32
N VAL A 199 -4.51 0.02 -17.14
CA VAL A 199 -3.58 -0.23 -18.25
C VAL A 199 -3.84 -1.63 -18.81
N GLN A 200 -4.00 -1.75 -20.13
CA GLN A 200 -4.22 -3.07 -20.78
C GLN A 200 -3.09 -4.08 -20.53
N GLU A 201 -1.85 -3.61 -20.36
CA GLU A 201 -0.63 -4.43 -20.24
C GLU A 201 -0.30 -4.87 -18.80
N GLY A 202 -1.11 -4.54 -17.78
CA GLY A 202 -0.88 -4.98 -16.39
C GLY A 202 -0.98 -3.87 -15.34
N PHE A 203 -0.27 -4.04 -14.21
CA PHE A 203 -0.30 -3.15 -13.04
C PHE A 203 0.14 -1.72 -13.37
N MET A 204 -0.53 -0.74 -12.76
CA MET A 204 -0.40 0.67 -13.15
C MET A 204 0.76 1.41 -12.45
N GLN A 205 1.26 0.89 -11.32
CA GLN A 205 2.33 1.53 -10.55
C GLN A 205 3.30 0.48 -10.00
N ILE A 206 4.57 0.65 -10.33
CA ILE A 206 5.70 -0.02 -9.66
C ILE A 206 6.38 1.09 -8.86
N PHE A 207 6.38 0.99 -7.52
CA PHE A 207 6.89 1.90 -6.45
C PHE A 207 7.48 3.29 -6.79
N ASP A 208 8.30 3.42 -7.84
CA ASP A 208 8.97 4.66 -8.25
C ASP A 208 8.31 5.34 -9.48
N GLU A 209 7.23 4.77 -10.01
CA GLU A 209 6.49 5.30 -11.17
C GLU A 209 5.02 5.56 -10.84
N HIS A 210 4.54 6.69 -11.35
CA HIS A 210 3.20 7.19 -11.08
C HIS A 210 2.43 7.44 -12.37
N LEU A 211 1.10 7.29 -12.28
CA LEU A 211 0.19 7.77 -13.32
C LEU A 211 -0.03 9.27 -13.13
N GLY A 212 0.27 10.05 -14.16
CA GLY A 212 -0.05 11.47 -14.23
C GLY A 212 -0.65 11.86 -15.56
N ARG A 213 -1.07 13.13 -15.69
CA ARG A 213 -1.61 13.68 -16.93
C ARG A 213 -0.87 14.96 -17.29
N VAL A 214 -0.39 15.08 -18.53
CA VAL A 214 0.30 16.30 -18.98
C VAL A 214 -0.69 17.46 -18.99
N GLU A 215 -0.44 18.46 -18.15
CA GLU A 215 -1.27 19.65 -18.02
C GLU A 215 -0.82 20.79 -18.93
N SER A 216 0.50 21.00 -19.04
CA SER A 216 1.07 22.02 -19.91
C SER A 216 2.48 21.64 -20.36
N ILE A 217 2.95 22.28 -21.43
CA ILE A 217 4.28 22.07 -22.00
C ILE A 217 4.93 23.45 -22.17
N GLN A 218 6.15 23.62 -21.66
CA GLN A 218 6.91 24.86 -21.73
C GLN A 218 8.34 24.54 -22.20
N GLY A 219 8.61 24.72 -23.49
CA GLY A 219 9.88 24.30 -24.08
C GLY A 219 10.06 22.78 -23.98
N GLU A 220 11.08 22.34 -23.24
CA GLU A 220 11.40 20.93 -23.01
C GLU A 220 10.77 20.36 -21.72
N ILE A 221 10.12 21.21 -20.92
CA ILE A 221 9.52 20.81 -19.65
C ILE A 221 8.05 20.46 -19.85
N TYR A 222 7.68 19.26 -19.40
CA TYR A 222 6.32 18.75 -19.36
C TYR A 222 5.80 18.83 -17.93
N ASN A 223 4.80 19.68 -17.70
CA ASN A 223 4.17 19.81 -16.39
C ASN A 223 3.11 18.72 -16.25
N VAL A 224 3.40 17.71 -15.43
CA VAL A 224 2.54 16.54 -15.21
C VAL A 224 1.70 16.78 -13.95
N ARG A 225 0.38 16.79 -14.12
CA ARG A 225 -0.56 16.78 -13.00
C ARG A 225 -0.56 15.40 -12.35
N TYR A 226 -0.29 15.39 -11.05
CA TYR A 226 -0.35 14.22 -10.18
C TYR A 226 -1.06 14.62 -8.90
N TRP A 227 -2.30 14.14 -8.73
CA TRP A 227 -3.21 14.64 -7.70
C TRP A 227 -3.33 16.18 -7.76
N GLU A 228 -3.19 16.86 -6.62
CA GLU A 228 -3.15 18.32 -6.54
C GLU A 228 -1.83 18.94 -7.04
N LEU A 229 -0.77 18.14 -7.22
CA LEU A 229 0.55 18.63 -7.61
C LEU A 229 0.67 18.76 -9.13
N VAL A 230 1.53 19.70 -9.53
CA VAL A 230 2.00 19.86 -10.91
C VAL A 230 3.50 19.69 -10.87
N ILE A 231 3.98 18.57 -11.41
CA ILE A 231 5.37 18.14 -11.31
C ILE A 231 6.05 18.40 -12.66
N PRO A 232 7.10 19.25 -12.71
CA PRO A 232 7.87 19.42 -13.93
C PRO A 232 8.69 18.15 -14.19
N ALA A 233 8.57 17.63 -15.42
CA ALA A 233 9.28 16.44 -15.85
C ALA A 233 9.86 16.62 -17.26
N ASN A 234 11.02 16.01 -17.48
CA ASN A 234 11.65 15.89 -18.78
C ASN A 234 11.26 14.55 -19.41
N LEU A 235 11.55 14.37 -20.71
CA LEU A 235 11.35 13.07 -21.35
C LEU A 235 12.53 12.15 -21.00
N SER A 236 12.25 10.88 -20.73
CA SER A 236 13.32 9.87 -20.65
C SER A 236 13.94 9.62 -22.03
N ASP A 237 15.22 9.24 -22.04
CA ASP A 237 15.98 9.04 -23.29
C ASP A 237 15.42 7.91 -24.17
N ASN A 238 14.69 6.97 -23.57
CA ASN A 238 14.13 5.78 -24.23
C ASN A 238 12.64 5.93 -24.59
N LEU A 239 12.09 7.14 -24.48
CA LEU A 239 10.67 7.36 -24.69
C LEU A 239 10.30 7.17 -26.17
N GLN A 240 9.38 6.23 -26.42
CA GLN A 240 8.98 5.84 -27.78
C GLN A 240 8.11 6.88 -28.48
N GLU A 241 7.37 7.69 -27.72
CA GLU A 241 6.58 8.78 -28.28
C GLU A 241 6.59 10.03 -27.40
N LYS A 242 6.39 11.19 -28.03
CA LYS A 242 6.25 12.45 -27.30
C LYS A 242 4.80 12.63 -26.83
N PRO A 243 4.57 12.87 -25.52
CA PRO A 243 3.25 13.21 -25.04
C PRO A 243 2.84 14.62 -25.50
N TYR A 244 1.54 14.90 -25.46
CA TYR A 244 0.94 16.21 -25.71
C TYR A 244 0.07 16.61 -24.51
N VAL A 245 -0.41 17.86 -24.48
CA VAL A 245 -1.31 18.32 -23.41
C VAL A 245 -2.56 17.45 -23.36
N GLY A 246 -2.84 16.87 -22.19
CA GLY A 246 -3.93 15.94 -21.97
C GLY A 246 -3.54 14.47 -22.08
N SER A 247 -2.32 14.12 -22.50
CA SER A 247 -1.83 12.74 -22.48
C SER A 247 -1.72 12.19 -21.06
N ASP A 248 -2.20 10.97 -20.86
CA ASP A 248 -1.89 10.18 -19.66
C ASP A 248 -0.49 9.57 -19.80
N VAL A 249 0.31 9.67 -18.74
CA VAL A 249 1.72 9.30 -18.75
C VAL A 249 2.10 8.53 -17.49
N GLN A 250 3.05 7.64 -17.64
CA GLN A 250 3.83 7.08 -16.54
C GLN A 250 5.08 7.95 -16.37
N PHE A 251 5.39 8.33 -15.13
CA PHE A 251 6.54 9.15 -14.85
C PHE A 251 7.18 8.81 -13.50
N CYS A 252 8.50 8.92 -13.43
CA CYS A 252 9.26 8.87 -12.18
C CYS A 252 9.29 10.27 -11.55
N TRP A 253 8.87 10.37 -10.29
CA TRP A 253 8.95 11.62 -9.53
C TRP A 253 10.20 11.63 -8.63
N ASN A 254 11.05 12.64 -8.81
CA ASN A 254 12.18 12.86 -7.92
C ASN A 254 11.82 13.79 -6.75
N HIS A 255 11.45 13.20 -5.61
CA HIS A 255 11.08 13.93 -4.40
C HIS A 255 12.21 14.76 -3.76
N LYS A 256 13.48 14.56 -4.17
CA LYS A 256 14.65 15.24 -3.60
C LYS A 256 15.13 16.44 -4.43
N GLY A 257 14.30 16.93 -5.34
CA GLY A 257 14.60 18.11 -6.16
C GLY A 257 15.54 17.83 -7.34
N GLY A 258 15.77 16.56 -7.67
CA GLY A 258 16.35 16.20 -8.96
C GLY A 258 15.30 16.21 -10.09
N GLU A 259 15.73 15.84 -11.29
CA GLU A 259 14.86 15.82 -12.47
C GLU A 259 13.85 14.66 -12.40
N SER A 260 12.56 14.97 -12.62
CA SER A 260 11.51 13.95 -12.82
C SER A 260 11.44 13.61 -14.30
N LYS A 261 11.04 12.38 -14.65
CA LYS A 261 11.06 11.92 -16.05
C LYS A 261 9.79 11.19 -16.45
N ILE A 262 9.25 11.54 -17.61
CA ILE A 262 8.20 10.77 -18.29
C ILE A 262 8.84 9.54 -18.93
N THR A 263 8.41 8.36 -18.51
CA THR A 263 8.95 7.06 -18.92
C THR A 263 8.09 6.38 -19.98
N LYS A 264 6.77 6.66 -19.99
CA LYS A 264 5.84 6.08 -20.97
C LYS A 264 4.65 7.00 -21.20
N VAL A 265 4.15 7.02 -22.43
CA VAL A 265 2.82 7.58 -22.74
C VAL A 265 1.82 6.44 -22.79
N LEU A 266 0.69 6.58 -22.09
CA LEU A 266 -0.31 5.53 -21.92
C LEU A 266 -1.44 5.73 -22.94
N LYS A 267 -1.46 4.90 -23.98
CA LYS A 267 -2.48 4.95 -25.05
C LYS A 267 -3.73 4.12 -24.77
N ASN A 268 -3.60 3.12 -23.92
CA ASN A 268 -4.58 2.06 -23.73
C ASN A 268 -5.12 2.06 -22.30
N LEU A 269 -5.45 3.24 -21.78
CA LEU A 269 -6.21 3.32 -20.54
C LEU A 269 -7.67 3.02 -20.84
N LEU A 270 -8.17 1.94 -20.25
CA LEU A 270 -9.60 1.65 -20.25
C LEU A 270 -10.23 2.48 -19.14
N GLU A 271 -11.10 3.41 -19.51
CA GLU A 271 -11.99 4.10 -18.56
C GLU A 271 -13.16 3.19 -18.23
N GLU A 272 -13.55 3.13 -16.95
CA GLU A 272 -14.63 2.29 -16.42
C GLU A 272 -15.74 3.14 -15.82
#